data_AF-X1MQ62-F1
#
_entry.id   AF-X1MQ62-F1
#
_cell.length_a   1.000
_cell.length_b   1.000
_cell.length_c   1.000
_cell.angle_alpha   90.00
_cell.angle_beta   90.00
_cell.angle_gamma   90.00
#
_symmetry.space_group_name_H-M   'P 1'
#
loop_
_entity.id
_entity.type
_entity.pdbx_description
1 polymer ?
#
loop_
_entity_poly.entity_id
_entity_poly.type
_entity_poly.pdbx_seq_one_letter_code
_entity_poly.pdbx_strand_id
1 'polypeptide(L)'
;MVMLGGEHSLSLGAVQAFKETFPELCVLQLDAHADLRDKYLGTKYSQACVMRRIFELCPIVQVGVRSLSWEEKQFLNQHKMTPFYISVLWG
;
A
#
# COMPACT_ATOMS: atom_id res chain seq x y z
N MET A 1 16.12 7.59 6.99
CA MET A 1 15.39 8.81 6.61
C MET A 1 14.09 8.82 7.38
N VAL A 2 13.71 9.95 7.97
CA VAL A 2 12.38 10.14 8.56
C VAL A 2 11.69 11.22 7.75
N MET A 3 10.56 10.89 7.14
CA MET A 3 9.71 11.87 6.45
C MET A 3 8.52 12.18 7.33
N LEU A 4 8.25 13.48 7.51
CA LEU A 4 7.00 13.95 8.11
C LEU A 4 6.05 14.28 6.96
N GLY A 5 5.08 13.41 6.74
CA GLY A 5 4.11 13.55 5.65
C GLY A 5 2.93 14.48 5.96
N GLY A 6 2.11 14.73 4.95
CA GLY A 6 0.80 15.40 5.03
C GLY A 6 -0.28 14.72 4.17
N GLU A 7 0.10 14.10 3.05
CA GLU A 7 -0.74 13.21 2.22
C GLU A 7 0.03 11.94 1.87
N HIS A 8 -0.66 10.81 1.66
CA HIS A 8 -0.06 9.49 1.44
C HIS A 8 0.71 9.37 0.11
N SER A 9 0.44 10.24 -0.87
CA SER A 9 1.07 10.25 -2.20
C SER A 9 2.59 10.44 -2.19
N LEU A 10 3.13 11.13 -1.17
CA LEU A 10 4.57 11.36 -1.00
C LEU A 10 5.37 10.05 -0.80
N SER A 11 4.72 9.01 -0.27
CA SER A 11 5.35 7.71 -0.03
C SER A 11 5.83 7.05 -1.34
N LEU A 12 5.16 7.29 -2.47
CA LEU A 12 5.55 6.70 -3.75
C LEU A 12 6.92 7.22 -4.23
N GLY A 13 7.14 8.53 -4.18
CA GLY A 13 8.40 9.14 -4.61
C GLY A 13 9.58 8.69 -3.76
N ALA A 14 9.38 8.56 -2.45
CA ALA A 14 10.40 8.03 -1.56
C ALA A 14 10.73 6.56 -1.90
N VAL A 15 9.73 5.70 -2.06
CA VAL A 15 9.96 4.30 -2.42
C VAL A 15 10.72 4.18 -3.75
N GLN A 16 10.38 4.99 -4.75
CA GLN A 16 11.09 5.03 -6.03
C GLN A 16 12.59 5.32 -5.84
N ALA A 17 12.93 6.37 -5.09
CA ALA A 17 14.33 6.73 -4.83
C ALA A 17 15.07 5.64 -4.03
N PHE A 18 14.43 5.04 -3.01
CA PHE A 18 15.06 3.97 -2.22
C PHE A 18 15.24 2.69 -3.03
N LYS A 19 14.34 2.38 -3.97
CA LYS A 19 14.43 1.17 -4.79
C LYS A 19 15.68 1.17 -5.68
N GLU A 20 16.12 2.34 -6.16
CA GLU A 20 17.35 2.48 -6.95
C GLU A 20 18.60 2.10 -6.14
N THR A 21 18.61 2.41 -4.84
CA THR A 21 19.74 2.12 -3.94
C THR A 21 19.64 0.74 -3.30
N PHE A 22 18.42 0.25 -3.07
CA PHE A 22 18.11 -1.01 -2.39
C PHE A 22 17.24 -1.89 -3.30
N PRO A 23 17.84 -2.70 -4.20
CA PRO A 23 17.09 -3.55 -5.13
C PRO A 23 16.16 -4.56 -4.45
N GLU A 24 16.46 -4.97 -3.21
CA GLU A 24 15.65 -5.91 -2.41
C GLU A 24 14.67 -5.22 -1.44
N LEU A 25 14.38 -3.93 -1.66
CA LEU A 25 13.43 -3.17 -0.84
C LEU A 25 12.07 -3.88 -0.75
N CYS A 26 11.48 -3.84 0.45
CA CYS A 26 10.11 -4.23 0.76
C CYS A 26 9.47 -3.13 1.63
N VAL A 27 8.16 -2.91 1.48
CA VAL A 27 7.42 -1.87 2.23
C VAL A 27 6.44 -2.49 3.21
N LEU A 28 6.56 -2.11 4.49
CA LEU A 28 5.56 -2.39 5.53
C LEU A 28 4.61 -1.19 5.66
N GLN A 29 3.32 -1.41 5.43
CA GLN A 29 2.26 -0.43 5.62
C GLN A 29 1.49 -0.72 6.92
N LEU A 30 1.42 0.27 7.80
CA LEU A 30 0.57 0.26 8.99
C LEU A 30 -0.61 1.21 8.73
N ASP A 31 -1.76 0.67 8.36
CA ASP A 31 -2.93 1.50 7.99
C ASP A 31 -4.26 0.75 8.20
N ALA A 32 -5.32 1.51 8.40
CA ALA A 32 -6.70 1.02 8.37
C ALA A 32 -7.16 0.63 6.95
N HIS A 33 -6.61 1.29 5.92
CA HIS A 33 -7.02 1.17 4.54
C HIS A 33 -6.01 0.37 3.71
N ALA A 34 -6.52 -0.35 2.72
CA ALA A 34 -5.63 -1.09 1.83
C ALA A 34 -4.88 -0.17 0.84
N ASP A 35 -5.50 0.93 0.40
CA ASP A 35 -4.97 1.87 -0.60
C ASP A 35 -4.53 1.19 -1.91
N LEU A 36 -5.28 0.16 -2.30
CA LEU A 36 -5.01 -0.73 -3.43
C LEU A 36 -5.98 -0.50 -4.59
N ARG A 37 -6.59 0.68 -4.75
CA ARG A 37 -7.40 0.94 -5.95
C ARG A 37 -6.49 1.16 -7.15
N ASP A 38 -6.91 0.76 -8.35
CA ASP A 38 -6.13 1.15 -9.54
C ASP A 38 -6.29 2.65 -9.80
N LYS A 39 -7.52 3.16 -9.73
CA LYS A 39 -7.87 4.57 -9.86
C LYS A 39 -8.95 4.99 -8.86
N TYR A 40 -8.91 6.24 -8.45
CA TYR A 40 -9.96 6.87 -7.66
C TYR A 40 -10.30 8.23 -8.28
N LEU A 41 -11.58 8.49 -8.55
CA LEU A 41 -12.06 9.71 -9.21
C LEU A 41 -11.26 10.06 -10.49
N GLY A 42 -10.87 9.05 -11.27
CA GLY A 42 -10.14 9.21 -12.52
C GLY A 42 -8.61 9.28 -12.42
N THR A 43 -8.03 9.36 -11.21
CA THR A 43 -6.57 9.46 -11.01
C THR A 43 -5.96 8.20 -10.37
N LYS A 44 -4.72 7.88 -10.79
CA LYS A 44 -3.88 6.82 -10.19
C LYS A 44 -3.07 7.28 -8.99
N TYR A 45 -3.02 8.60 -8.75
CA TYR A 45 -2.14 9.24 -7.76
C TYR A 45 -2.90 9.77 -6.53
N SER A 46 -4.10 9.24 -6.28
CA SER A 46 -4.80 9.48 -5.02
C SER A 46 -4.19 8.64 -3.91
N GLN A 47 -4.28 9.11 -2.66
CA GLN A 47 -3.99 8.32 -1.46
C GLN A 47 -4.60 6.91 -1.48
N ALA A 48 -5.82 6.74 -1.99
CA ALA A 48 -6.51 5.44 -2.07
C ALA A 48 -5.89 4.45 -3.08
N CYS A 49 -4.87 4.89 -3.83
CA CYS A 49 -4.20 4.12 -4.87
C CYS A 49 -2.70 3.93 -4.61
N VAL A 50 -2.14 4.56 -3.56
CA VAL A 50 -0.67 4.67 -3.42
C VAL A 50 0.00 3.32 -3.23
N MET A 51 -0.60 2.41 -2.47
CA MET A 51 -0.03 1.09 -2.22
C MET A 51 -0.07 0.21 -3.47
N ARG A 52 -1.03 0.42 -4.37
CA ARG A 52 -1.02 -0.25 -5.68
C ARG A 52 0.20 0.19 -6.50
N ARG A 53 0.56 1.47 -6.46
CA ARG A 53 1.76 2.00 -7.15
C ARG A 53 3.06 1.49 -6.51
N ILE A 54 3.10 1.41 -5.18
CA ILE A 54 4.25 0.86 -4.45
C ILE A 54 4.42 -0.64 -4.74
N PHE A 55 3.33 -1.39 -4.81
CA PHE A 55 3.33 -2.81 -5.17
C PHE A 55 3.93 -3.06 -6.56
N GLU A 56 3.72 -2.16 -7.52
CA GLU A 56 4.31 -2.25 -8.87
C GLU A 56 5.85 -2.14 -8.84
N LEU A 57 6.44 -1.63 -7.75
CA LEU A 57 7.89 -1.42 -7.59
C LEU A 57 8.54 -2.48 -6.69
N CYS A 58 7.84 -2.94 -5.66
CA CYS A 58 8.41 -3.83 -4.64
C CYS A 58 7.33 -4.59 -3.86
N PRO A 59 7.70 -5.70 -3.19
CA PRO A 59 6.79 -6.40 -2.29
C PRO A 59 6.27 -5.48 -1.17
N ILE A 60 5.04 -5.73 -0.75
CA ILE A 60 4.40 -5.00 0.34
C ILE A 60 3.86 -5.97 1.39
N VAL A 61 3.85 -5.51 2.64
CA VAL A 61 3.15 -6.16 3.77
C VAL A 61 2.23 -5.12 4.39
N GLN A 62 0.96 -5.49 4.61
CA GLN A 62 -0.04 -4.58 5.14
C GLN A 62 -0.55 -5.08 6.50
N VAL A 63 -0.62 -4.19 7.48
CA VAL A 63 -1.02 -4.51 8.85
C VAL A 63 -2.02 -3.47 9.36
N GLY A 64 -3.08 -3.93 10.02
CA GLY A 64 -4.12 -3.09 10.60
C GLY A 64 -5.32 -2.82 9.68
N VAL A 65 -5.32 -3.42 8.48
CA VAL A 65 -6.37 -3.22 7.47
C VAL A 65 -7.72 -3.64 8.04
N ARG A 66 -8.71 -2.75 7.90
CA ARG A 66 -10.10 -2.97 8.31
C ARG A 66 -11.10 -2.31 7.37
N SER A 67 -10.62 -1.57 6.38
CA SER A 67 -11.43 -0.88 5.38
C SER A 67 -10.82 -1.10 3.99
N LEU A 68 -11.58 -1.72 3.09
CA LEU A 68 -11.19 -1.91 1.69
C LEU A 68 -12.43 -2.08 0.83
N SER A 69 -12.32 -1.65 -0.43
CA SER A 69 -13.34 -1.92 -1.44
C SER A 69 -13.28 -3.35 -1.95
N TRP A 70 -14.34 -3.76 -2.65
CA TRP A 70 -14.38 -5.06 -3.30
C TRP A 70 -13.28 -5.21 -4.39
N GLU A 71 -12.98 -4.13 -5.13
CA GLU A 71 -11.90 -4.11 -6.12
C GLU A 71 -10.54 -4.42 -5.47
N GLU A 72 -10.27 -3.78 -4.34
CA GLU A 72 -9.05 -4.01 -3.56
C GLU A 72 -8.98 -5.46 -3.07
N LYS A 73 -10.12 -6.01 -2.62
CA LYS A 73 -10.18 -7.42 -2.19
C LYS A 73 -9.91 -8.39 -3.33
N GLN A 74 -10.43 -8.11 -4.53
CA GLN A 74 -10.11 -8.92 -5.70
C GLN A 74 -8.63 -8.88 -6.06
N PHE A 75 -8.04 -7.68 -6.04
CA PHE A 75 -6.63 -7.54 -6.34
C PHE A 75 -5.75 -8.34 -5.38
N LEU A 76 -6.06 -8.28 -4.08
CA LEU A 76 -5.39 -9.09 -3.06
C LEU A 76 -5.47 -10.58 -3.38
N ASN A 77 -6.67 -11.07 -3.72
CA ASN A 77 -6.89 -12.48 -4.07
C ASN A 77 -6.10 -12.90 -5.33
N GLN A 78 -6.11 -12.07 -6.38
CA GLN A 78 -5.40 -12.32 -7.63
C GLN A 78 -3.88 -12.47 -7.41
N HIS A 79 -3.32 -11.67 -6.50
CA HIS A 79 -1.90 -11.67 -6.18
C HIS A 79 -1.55 -12.53 -4.96
N LYS A 80 -2.52 -13.30 -4.43
CA LYS A 80 -2.36 -14.17 -3.25
C LYS A 80 -1.80 -13.43 -2.03
N MET A 81 -2.18 -12.16 -1.87
CA MET A 81 -1.79 -11.33 -0.74
C MET A 81 -2.84 -11.38 0.37
N THR A 82 -2.39 -11.52 1.61
CA THR A 82 -3.26 -11.49 2.78
C THR A 82 -2.75 -10.42 3.76
N PRO A 83 -3.45 -9.27 3.88
CA PRO A 83 -3.17 -8.30 4.92
C PRO A 83 -3.38 -8.91 6.31
N PHE A 84 -2.61 -8.45 7.29
CA PHE A 84 -2.92 -8.69 8.70
C PHE A 84 -4.09 -7.77 9.09
N TYR A 85 -5.30 -8.32 8.99
CA TYR A 85 -6.52 -7.61 9.36
C TYR A 85 -6.52 -7.29 10.85
N ILE A 86 -7.15 -6.16 11.22
CA ILE A 86 -7.24 -5.75 12.62
C ILE A 86 -7.84 -6.86 13.51
N SER A 87 -8.83 -7.60 13.01
CA SER A 87 -9.51 -8.68 13.73
C SER A 87 -8.58 -9.82 14.15
N VAL A 88 -7.46 -10.01 13.46
CA VAL A 88 -6.47 -11.06 13.74
C VAL A 88 -5.45 -10.59 14.79
N LEU A 89 -5.31 -9.27 14.99
CA LEU A 89 -4.34 -8.68 15.92
C LEU A 89 -4.88 -8.55 17.37
N TRP A 90 -6.18 -8.73 17.57
CA TRP A 90 -6.84 -8.69 18.89
C TRP A 90 -7.27 -10.08 19.38
N GLY A 91 -6.71 -11.14 18.79
CA GLY A 91 -6.93 -12.53 19.19
C GLY A 91 -6.06 -12.96 20.37
#